data_AF-A0A7H4LV72-F1
#
_entry.id   AF-A0A7H4LV72-F1
#
_cell.length_a   1.000
_cell.length_b   1.000
_cell.length_c   1.000
_cell.angle_alpha   90.00
_cell.angle_beta   90.00
_cell.angle_gamma   90.00
#
_symmetry.space_group_name_H-M   'P 1'
#
loop_
_entity.id
_entity.type
_entity.pdbx_description
1 polymer ?
#
loop_
_entity_poly.entity_id
_entity_poly.type
_entity_poly.pdbx_seq_one_letter_code
_entity_poly.pdbx_strand_id
1 'polypeptide(L)'
;MHPVHRAVFLTGVMSYLSAPLWFMFLALSTALQVVHALTEPQYFLQPRQLFPVWPQWRPELAIALFASTMVLLFLPKLLSIILVWCKGPKEYGGFIRVTLSLLLEVLFSVLLAPVRMLFHTVFVVSAFLGWEVVWNSPQRDDDSTPWGEAFMRHGSQMLLGLVWAVGMAWLDLRFLFWLAPIVVSLILSPFVSAISSRATIGLRTKRWKLFLIPEEYSPPQVLKDTDAYLTLNRQRSLDDGFMHAVFNPSFNALATAMATARHRHGHILDIARERHVEQALNETPDKLNRDRRLVLLSDPVTMSRLHYRVWAAPEKYSSWVGAYQQLTLNPLALKTK
;
A
#
# COMPACT_ATOMS: atom_id res chain seq x y z
N MET A 1 -28.61 15.66 3.94
CA MET A 1 -27.69 14.65 4.53
C MET A 1 -28.21 14.24 5.90
N HIS A 2 -28.56 12.96 6.07
CA HIS A 2 -29.00 12.38 7.35
C HIS A 2 -27.94 12.57 8.45
N PRO A 3 -28.30 12.76 9.73
CA PRO A 3 -27.34 12.95 10.83
C PRO A 3 -26.26 11.87 10.92
N VAL A 4 -26.63 10.61 10.61
CA VAL A 4 -25.70 9.47 10.55
C VAL A 4 -24.61 9.68 9.50
N HIS A 5 -24.95 10.18 8.31
CA HIS A 5 -23.94 10.48 7.29
C HIS A 5 -23.01 11.61 7.71
N ARG A 6 -23.49 12.60 8.47
CA ARG A 6 -22.65 13.67 9.02
C ARG A 6 -21.70 13.16 10.10
N ALA A 7 -22.18 12.29 10.99
CA ALA A 7 -21.35 11.67 12.01
C ALA A 7 -20.25 10.81 11.37
N VAL A 8 -20.59 9.97 10.40
CA VAL A 8 -19.62 9.15 9.65
C VAL A 8 -18.60 10.02 8.92
N PHE A 9 -19.06 11.10 8.29
CA PHE A 9 -18.16 12.06 7.64
C PHE A 9 -17.23 12.74 8.63
N LEU A 10 -17.74 13.19 9.78
CA LEU A 10 -16.94 13.82 10.84
C LEU A 10 -15.91 12.85 11.43
N THR A 11 -16.29 11.60 11.67
CA THR A 11 -15.33 10.57 12.10
C THR A 11 -14.27 10.30 11.03
N GLY A 12 -14.64 10.38 9.75
CA GLY A 12 -13.71 10.31 8.64
C GLY A 12 -12.72 11.48 8.64
N VAL A 13 -13.19 12.72 8.84
CA VAL A 13 -12.31 13.90 8.93
C VAL A 13 -11.38 13.80 10.13
N MET A 14 -11.89 13.40 11.30
CA MET A 14 -11.11 13.30 12.52
C MET A 14 -10.05 12.20 12.48
N SER A 15 -10.28 11.11 11.74
CA SER A 15 -9.26 10.06 11.59
C SER A 15 -8.01 10.60 10.89
N TYR A 16 -8.16 11.47 9.89
CA TYR A 16 -7.03 12.13 9.24
C TYR A 16 -6.46 13.30 10.04
N LEU A 17 -7.32 14.14 10.65
CA LEU A 17 -6.91 15.34 11.39
C LEU A 17 -6.22 15.01 12.74
N SER A 18 -6.44 13.82 13.29
CA SER A 18 -5.79 13.39 14.53
C SER A 18 -4.25 13.38 14.43
N ALA A 19 -3.69 13.02 13.27
CA ALA A 19 -2.24 12.95 13.05
C ALA A 19 -1.54 14.33 13.15
N PRO A 20 -1.97 15.39 12.41
CA PRO A 20 -1.37 16.71 12.55
C PRO A 20 -1.58 17.31 13.95
N LEU A 21 -2.72 17.05 14.60
CA LEU A 21 -2.95 17.48 15.99
C LEU A 21 -1.98 16.80 16.96
N TRP A 22 -1.72 15.51 16.77
CA TRP A 22 -0.74 14.79 17.58
C TRP A 22 0.68 15.31 17.34
N PHE A 23 1.06 15.56 16.08
CA PHE A 23 2.35 16.16 15.76
C PHE A 23 2.50 17.56 16.37
N MET A 24 1.47 18.41 16.27
CA MET A 24 1.45 19.74 16.87
C MET A 24 1.56 19.66 18.39
N PHE A 25 0.86 18.72 19.03
CA PHE A 25 0.97 18.47 20.47
C PHE A 25 2.41 18.13 20.88
N LEU A 26 3.10 17.27 20.12
CA LEU A 26 4.49 16.91 20.39
C LEU A 26 5.44 18.09 20.20
N ALA A 27 5.24 18.88 19.13
CA ALA A 27 6.04 20.06 18.84
C ALA A 27 5.86 21.15 19.91
N LEU A 28 4.62 21.45 20.30
CA LEU A 28 4.30 22.43 21.35
C LEU A 28 4.80 21.96 22.72
N SER A 29 4.66 20.66 23.04
CA SER A 29 5.19 20.11 24.29
C SER A 29 6.72 20.22 24.35
N THR A 30 7.40 19.98 23.23
CA THR A 30 8.85 20.17 23.13
C THR A 30 9.21 21.65 23.28
N ALA A 31 8.52 22.55 22.58
CA ALA A 31 8.76 23.99 22.70
C ALA A 31 8.56 24.49 24.13
N LEU A 32 7.51 24.04 24.82
CA LEU A 32 7.28 24.33 26.23
C LEU A 32 8.43 23.82 27.10
N GLN A 33 8.94 22.62 26.84
CA GLN A 33 10.09 22.07 27.55
C GLN A 33 11.35 22.90 27.33
N VAL A 34 11.60 23.37 26.10
CA VAL A 34 12.72 24.27 25.80
C VAL A 34 12.59 25.57 26.59
N VAL A 35 11.40 26.18 26.64
CA VAL A 35 11.16 27.40 27.41
C VAL A 35 11.40 27.16 28.90
N HIS A 36 10.91 26.06 29.47
CA HIS A 36 11.14 25.70 30.87
C HIS A 36 12.61 25.41 31.19
N ALA A 37 13.37 24.87 30.24
CA ALA A 37 14.80 24.60 30.44
C ALA A 37 15.65 25.89 30.38
N LEU A 38 15.23 26.89 29.59
CA LEU A 38 15.99 28.11 29.35
C LEU A 38 15.52 29.32 30.17
N THR A 39 14.33 29.26 30.78
CA THR A 39 13.74 30.37 31.54
C THR A 39 13.66 30.01 33.01
N GLU A 40 14.13 30.91 33.88
CA GLU A 40 13.94 30.75 35.32
C GLU A 40 12.45 30.88 35.69
N PRO A 41 11.91 30.00 36.56
CA PRO A 41 10.52 30.08 36.97
C PRO A 41 10.25 31.40 37.72
N GLN A 42 9.34 32.21 37.17
CA GLN A 42 8.92 33.47 37.79
C GLN A 42 7.83 33.19 38.83
N TYR A 43 8.20 33.22 40.11
CA TYR A 43 7.27 32.93 41.23
C TYR A 43 6.41 34.13 41.66
N PHE A 44 6.84 35.35 41.32
CA PHE A 44 6.15 36.60 41.64
C PHE A 44 5.72 37.29 40.35
N LEU A 45 4.41 37.26 40.08
CA LEU A 45 3.82 37.78 38.84
C LEU A 45 3.46 39.27 38.96
N GLN A 46 3.35 39.78 40.19
CA GLN A 46 2.93 41.16 40.48
C GLN A 46 3.88 41.85 41.49
N PRO A 47 4.10 43.18 41.36
CA PRO A 47 4.86 43.94 42.35
C PRO A 47 4.19 43.84 43.74
N ARG A 48 4.98 43.58 44.79
CA ARG A 48 4.55 43.46 46.20
C ARG A 48 3.68 42.23 46.52
N GLN A 49 3.76 41.17 45.72
CA GLN A 49 3.13 39.90 46.03
C GLN A 49 3.82 39.23 47.24
N LEU A 50 3.05 38.96 48.31
CA LEU A 50 3.56 38.45 49.59
C LEU A 50 3.90 36.95 49.57
N PHE A 51 3.27 36.17 48.67
CA PHE A 51 3.44 34.72 48.58
C PHE A 51 3.74 34.28 47.14
N PRO A 52 4.72 33.41 46.89
CA PRO A 52 5.02 32.90 45.56
C PRO A 52 3.89 32.01 45.01
N VAL A 53 3.64 32.07 43.70
CA VAL A 53 2.80 31.09 42.99
C VAL A 53 3.67 29.91 42.59
N TRP A 54 3.49 28.78 43.28
CA TRP A 54 4.19 27.55 42.95
C TRP A 54 3.59 26.90 41.71
N PRO A 55 4.41 26.40 40.77
CA PRO A 55 3.93 25.58 39.67
C PRO A 55 3.16 24.37 40.22
N GLN A 56 1.92 24.17 39.76
CA GLN A 56 1.14 22.98 40.14
C GLN A 56 1.52 21.82 39.21
N TRP A 57 2.24 20.84 39.73
CA TRP A 57 2.49 19.58 39.06
C TRP A 57 1.42 18.56 39.48
N ARG A 58 0.60 18.10 38.52
CA ARG A 58 -0.51 17.14 38.71
C ARG A 58 -0.20 15.81 38.02
N PRO A 59 0.78 15.01 38.52
CA PRO A 59 1.21 13.78 37.87
C PRO A 59 0.08 12.75 37.71
N GLU A 60 -0.89 12.75 38.62
CA GLU A 60 -2.04 11.85 38.62
C GLU A 60 -2.88 11.98 37.34
N LEU A 61 -3.07 13.20 36.83
CA LEU A 61 -3.82 13.43 35.59
C LEU A 61 -3.04 12.93 34.37
N ALA A 62 -1.72 13.14 34.37
CA ALA A 62 -0.85 12.68 33.29
C ALA A 62 -0.80 11.15 33.23
N ILE A 63 -0.69 10.50 34.40
CA ILE A 63 -0.70 9.03 34.52
C ILE A 63 -2.08 8.47 34.11
N ALA A 64 -3.18 9.09 34.53
CA ALA A 64 -4.53 8.65 34.15
C ALA A 64 -4.77 8.78 32.63
N LEU A 65 -4.33 9.89 32.02
CA LEU A 65 -4.40 10.07 30.58
C LEU A 65 -3.53 9.05 29.84
N PHE A 66 -2.31 8.82 30.31
CA PHE A 66 -1.42 7.82 29.72
C PHE A 66 -2.00 6.40 29.84
N ALA A 67 -2.44 6.01 31.04
CA ALA A 67 -2.99 4.68 31.32
C ALA A 67 -4.29 4.43 30.52
N SER A 68 -5.21 5.39 30.47
CA SER A 68 -6.43 5.28 29.65
C SER A 68 -6.11 5.12 28.17
N THR A 69 -5.12 5.86 27.66
CA THR A 69 -4.65 5.74 26.27
C THR A 69 -4.02 4.37 26.02
N MET A 70 -3.19 3.86 26.94
CA MET A 70 -2.60 2.53 26.85
C MET A 70 -3.68 1.43 26.82
N VAL A 71 -4.69 1.52 27.69
CA VAL A 71 -5.81 0.57 27.67
C VAL A 71 -6.53 0.63 26.32
N LEU A 72 -6.87 1.82 25.82
CA LEU A 72 -7.58 1.97 24.55
C LEU A 72 -6.80 1.40 23.36
N LEU A 73 -5.47 1.55 23.34
CA LEU A 73 -4.61 1.06 22.26
C LEU A 73 -4.31 -0.45 22.35
N PHE A 74 -4.09 -0.98 23.56
CA PHE A 74 -3.59 -2.35 23.75
C PHE A 74 -4.66 -3.37 24.15
N LEU A 75 -5.76 -2.94 24.80
CA LEU A 75 -6.84 -3.83 25.21
C LEU A 75 -7.38 -4.72 24.07
N PRO A 76 -7.72 -4.20 22.87
CA PRO A 76 -8.22 -5.08 21.80
C PRO A 76 -7.21 -6.14 21.38
N LYS A 77 -5.90 -5.83 21.40
CA LYS A 77 -4.83 -6.77 21.09
C LYS A 77 -4.69 -7.85 22.18
N LEU A 78 -4.78 -7.45 23.46
CA LEU A 78 -4.76 -8.37 24.60
C LEU A 78 -5.98 -9.32 24.59
N LEU A 79 -7.18 -8.79 24.30
CA LEU A 79 -8.38 -9.62 24.18
C LEU A 79 -8.27 -10.61 23.01
N SER A 80 -7.67 -10.18 21.91
CA SER A 80 -7.46 -11.03 20.73
C SER A 80 -6.54 -12.20 21.03
N ILE A 81 -5.41 -11.99 21.74
CA ILE A 81 -4.50 -13.11 22.07
C ILE A 81 -5.11 -14.07 23.11
N ILE A 82 -5.85 -13.55 24.09
CA ILE A 82 -6.59 -14.39 25.06
C ILE A 82 -7.60 -15.26 24.32
N LEU A 83 -8.34 -14.69 23.35
CA LEU A 83 -9.29 -15.44 22.54
C LEU A 83 -8.60 -16.56 21.75
N VAL A 84 -7.43 -16.28 21.15
CA VAL A 84 -6.65 -17.30 20.43
C VAL A 84 -6.16 -18.40 21.37
N TRP A 85 -5.74 -18.08 22.59
CA TRP A 85 -5.36 -19.08 23.58
C TRP A 85 -6.54 -19.97 23.99
N CYS A 86 -7.72 -19.39 24.21
CA CYS A 86 -8.94 -20.13 24.56
C CYS A 86 -9.45 -21.03 23.43
N LYS A 87 -9.40 -20.58 22.17
CA LYS A 87 -9.87 -21.34 21.01
C LYS A 87 -8.88 -22.40 20.52
N GLY A 88 -7.60 -22.24 20.85
CA GLY A 88 -6.52 -23.14 20.45
C GLY A 88 -5.50 -22.44 19.55
N PRO A 89 -4.25 -22.24 20.00
CA PRO A 89 -3.26 -21.45 19.26
C PRO A 89 -2.54 -22.22 18.15
N LYS A 90 -2.91 -23.49 17.89
CA LYS A 90 -2.18 -24.39 16.97
C LYS A 90 -2.08 -23.83 15.56
N GLU A 91 -3.17 -23.27 15.04
CA GLU A 91 -3.26 -22.67 13.70
C GLU A 91 -2.41 -21.39 13.57
N TYR A 92 -2.12 -20.74 14.71
CA TYR A 92 -1.30 -19.52 14.81
C TYR A 92 0.17 -19.81 15.19
N GLY A 93 0.61 -21.07 15.03
CA GLY A 93 1.98 -21.49 15.35
C GLY A 93 2.21 -21.94 16.80
N GLY A 94 1.18 -21.94 17.65
CA GLY A 94 1.23 -22.35 19.05
C GLY A 94 1.37 -21.20 20.04
N PHE A 95 1.18 -21.49 21.33
CA PHE A 95 1.07 -20.50 22.41
C PHE A 95 2.25 -19.52 22.47
N ILE A 96 3.49 -20.04 22.44
CA ILE A 96 4.71 -19.22 22.52
C ILE A 96 4.85 -18.35 21.27
N ARG A 97 4.61 -18.93 20.08
CA ARG A 97 4.86 -18.24 18.81
C ARG A 97 3.85 -17.14 18.54
N VAL A 98 2.57 -17.34 18.88
CA VAL A 98 1.57 -16.27 18.77
C VAL A 98 1.86 -15.13 19.74
N THR A 99 2.36 -15.43 20.95
CA THR A 99 2.76 -14.41 21.93
C THR A 99 3.95 -13.60 21.43
N LEU A 100 4.99 -14.27 20.92
CA LEU A 100 6.13 -13.58 20.30
C LEU A 100 5.70 -12.78 19.06
N SER A 101 4.76 -13.30 18.26
CA SER A 101 4.22 -12.57 17.11
C SER A 101 3.51 -11.29 17.54
N LEU A 102 2.70 -11.33 18.61
CA LEU A 102 2.06 -10.14 19.17
C LEU A 102 3.10 -9.13 19.67
N LEU A 103 4.13 -9.57 20.41
CA LEU A 103 5.16 -8.66 20.92
C LEU A 103 5.93 -7.97 19.79
N LEU A 104 6.31 -8.73 18.75
CA LEU A 104 6.96 -8.18 17.58
C LEU A 104 6.02 -7.26 16.79
N GLU A 105 4.75 -7.62 16.64
CA GLU A 105 3.74 -6.78 16.00
C GLU A 105 3.56 -5.44 16.75
N VAL A 106 3.53 -5.47 18.08
CA VAL A 106 3.47 -4.27 18.92
C VAL A 106 4.72 -3.42 18.71
N LEU A 107 5.91 -4.03 18.69
CA LEU A 107 7.16 -3.33 18.42
C LEU A 107 7.13 -2.63 17.06
N PHE A 108 6.75 -3.33 15.99
CA PHE A 108 6.61 -2.75 14.65
C PHE A 108 5.52 -1.67 14.60
N SER A 109 4.39 -1.87 15.29
CA SER A 109 3.32 -0.87 15.40
C SER A 109 3.81 0.43 16.04
N VAL A 110 4.56 0.34 17.15
CA VAL A 110 5.15 1.49 17.83
C VAL A 110 6.15 2.20 16.91
N LEU A 111 6.99 1.44 16.20
CA LEU A 111 7.96 2.00 15.25
C LEU A 111 7.31 2.69 14.04
N LEU A 112 6.18 2.16 13.54
CA LEU A 112 5.51 2.69 12.36
C LEU A 112 4.56 3.85 12.69
N ALA A 113 4.06 3.98 13.92
CA ALA A 113 3.05 4.98 14.26
C ALA A 113 3.54 6.44 14.07
N PRO A 114 4.72 6.86 14.56
CA PRO A 114 5.25 8.21 14.33
C PRO A 114 5.55 8.50 12.85
N VAL A 115 6.01 7.48 12.11
CA VAL A 115 6.26 7.57 10.68
C VAL A 115 4.96 7.84 9.93
N ARG A 116 3.92 7.07 10.22
CA ARG A 116 2.57 7.27 9.65
C ARG A 116 2.00 8.63 10.02
N MET A 117 2.18 9.08 11.27
CA MET A 117 1.74 10.41 11.72
C MET A 117 2.32 11.52 10.84
N LEU A 118 3.62 11.49 10.54
CA LEU A 118 4.24 12.50 9.66
C LEU A 118 3.67 12.44 8.23
N PHE A 119 3.53 11.25 7.65
CA PHE A 119 2.92 11.14 6.31
C PHE A 119 1.48 11.63 6.27
N HIS A 120 0.66 11.31 7.27
CA HIS A 120 -0.71 11.82 7.35
C HIS A 120 -0.74 13.34 7.55
N THR A 121 0.17 13.88 8.35
CA THR A 121 0.32 15.32 8.55
C THR A 121 0.65 16.02 7.23
N VAL A 122 1.64 15.52 6.49
CA VAL A 122 2.00 16.05 5.17
C VAL A 122 0.82 15.93 4.21
N PHE A 123 0.15 14.78 4.14
CA PHE A 123 -0.99 14.59 3.26
C PHE A 123 -2.14 15.57 3.54
N VAL A 124 -2.49 15.76 4.82
CA VAL A 124 -3.54 16.71 5.23
C VAL A 124 -3.13 18.15 4.90
N VAL A 125 -1.90 18.55 5.22
CA VAL A 125 -1.39 19.90 4.92
C VAL A 125 -1.34 20.16 3.41
N SER A 126 -0.85 19.19 2.63
CA SER A 126 -0.83 19.26 1.16
C SER A 126 -2.23 19.43 0.58
N ALA A 127 -3.23 18.73 1.11
CA ALA A 127 -4.61 18.88 0.68
C ALA A 127 -5.16 20.28 0.96
N PHE A 128 -4.85 20.87 2.12
CA PHE A 128 -5.23 22.25 2.43
C PHE A 128 -4.50 23.30 1.57
N LEU A 129 -3.25 23.03 1.18
CA LEU A 129 -2.45 23.90 0.32
C LEU A 129 -2.76 23.72 -1.18
N GLY A 130 -3.63 22.78 -1.54
CA GLY A 130 -4.00 22.49 -2.92
C GLY A 130 -2.89 21.81 -3.74
N TRP A 131 -1.93 21.15 -3.09
CA TRP A 131 -0.89 20.40 -3.79
C TRP A 131 -1.45 19.10 -4.36
N GLU A 132 -1.24 18.90 -5.66
CA GLU A 132 -1.71 17.70 -6.36
C GLU A 132 -0.93 16.47 -5.89
N VAL A 133 -1.66 15.48 -5.37
CA VAL A 133 -1.10 14.17 -5.03
C VAL A 133 -1.34 13.25 -6.22
N VAL A 134 -0.30 13.01 -7.02
CA VAL A 134 -0.37 12.08 -8.15
C VAL A 134 -0.59 10.66 -7.63
N TRP A 135 -1.75 10.08 -7.94
CA TRP A 135 -2.04 8.69 -7.65
C TRP A 135 -1.33 7.79 -8.67
N ASN A 136 -0.13 7.34 -8.33
CA ASN A 136 0.57 6.31 -9.10
C ASN A 136 -0.01 4.94 -8.74
N SER A 137 -0.32 4.12 -9.75
CA SER A 137 -0.72 2.73 -9.53
C SER A 137 0.33 2.02 -8.68
N PRO A 138 -0.03 1.38 -7.56
CA PRO A 138 0.92 0.61 -6.76
C PRO A 138 1.60 -0.44 -7.63
N GLN A 139 2.92 -0.56 -7.50
CA GLN A 139 3.65 -1.66 -8.12
C GLN A 139 3.12 -2.98 -7.53
N ARG A 140 2.77 -3.93 -8.40
CA ARG A 140 2.16 -5.21 -8.03
C ARG A 140 3.15 -6.36 -8.03
N ASP A 141 4.40 -6.10 -8.43
CA ASP A 141 5.48 -7.07 -8.34
C ASP A 141 6.11 -7.04 -6.94
N ASP A 142 6.71 -8.16 -6.54
CA ASP A 142 7.31 -8.40 -5.22
C ASP A 142 8.68 -7.69 -5.08
N ASP A 143 8.74 -6.43 -5.53
CA ASP A 143 9.95 -5.61 -5.48
C ASP A 143 10.13 -5.08 -4.06
N SER A 144 11.10 -5.68 -3.37
CA SER A 144 11.57 -5.15 -2.08
C SER A 144 12.07 -3.73 -2.24
N THR A 145 11.72 -2.82 -1.33
CA THR A 145 12.18 -1.43 -1.38
C THR A 145 13.71 -1.38 -1.30
N PRO A 146 14.41 -0.86 -2.34
CA PRO A 146 15.85 -0.70 -2.29
C PRO A 146 16.25 0.25 -1.17
N TRP A 147 17.43 0.04 -0.58
CA TRP A 147 17.94 0.91 0.49
C TRP A 147 17.98 2.38 0.07
N GLY A 148 18.44 2.67 -1.16
CA GLY A 148 18.47 4.04 -1.68
C GLY A 148 17.09 4.71 -1.70
N GLU A 149 16.05 3.98 -2.12
CA GLU A 149 14.68 4.49 -2.10
C GLU A 149 14.15 4.69 -0.67
N ALA A 150 14.44 3.75 0.24
CA ALA A 150 14.06 3.88 1.64
C ALA A 150 14.68 5.12 2.29
N PHE A 151 15.97 5.39 2.07
CA PHE A 151 16.64 6.59 2.55
C PHE A 151 16.15 7.86 1.84
N MET A 152 15.82 7.80 0.55
CA MET A 152 15.26 8.94 -0.17
C MET A 152 13.88 9.33 0.37
N ARG A 153 12.99 8.36 0.64
CA ARG A 153 11.63 8.60 1.13
C ARG A 153 11.57 8.94 2.62
N HIS A 154 12.43 8.34 3.45
CA HIS A 154 12.41 8.50 4.90
C HIS A 154 13.55 9.38 5.45
N GLY A 155 14.46 9.86 4.60
CA GLY A 155 15.65 10.61 5.03
C GLY A 155 15.32 11.89 5.78
N SER A 156 14.28 12.63 5.36
CA SER A 156 13.81 13.81 6.09
C SER A 156 13.27 13.48 7.48
N GLN A 157 12.63 12.33 7.63
CA GLN A 157 12.09 11.85 8.92
C GLN A 157 13.23 11.42 9.85
N MET A 158 14.21 10.70 9.32
CA MET A 158 15.43 10.33 10.05
C MET A 158 16.19 11.56 10.52
N LEU A 159 16.38 12.56 9.64
CA LEU A 159 17.05 13.81 9.97
C LEU A 159 16.27 14.58 11.06
N LEU A 160 14.95 14.69 10.92
CA LEU A 160 14.10 15.31 11.95
C LEU A 160 14.25 14.60 13.30
N GLY A 161 14.19 13.26 13.31
CA GLY A 161 14.39 12.46 14.52
C GLY A 161 15.76 12.67 15.15
N LEU A 162 16.83 12.76 14.34
CA LEU A 162 18.19 12.99 14.81
C LEU A 162 18.34 14.38 15.44
N VAL A 163 17.90 15.44 14.73
CA VAL A 163 17.95 16.82 15.23
C VAL A 163 17.15 16.96 16.52
N TRP A 164 15.96 16.37 16.57
CA TRP A 164 15.09 16.41 17.74
C TRP A 164 15.71 15.65 18.92
N ALA A 165 16.28 14.47 18.68
CA ALA A 165 16.96 13.69 19.72
C ALA A 165 18.20 14.40 20.28
N VAL A 166 19.06 14.94 19.41
CA VAL A 166 20.27 15.68 19.83
C VAL A 166 19.90 16.95 20.59
N GLY A 167 18.91 17.71 20.10
CA GLY A 167 18.43 18.91 20.78
C GLY A 167 17.91 18.63 22.19
N MET A 168 17.13 17.55 22.36
CA MET A 168 16.63 17.17 23.69
C MET A 168 17.72 16.53 24.56
N ALA A 169 18.67 15.79 23.99
CA ALA A 169 19.81 15.25 24.74
C ALA A 169 20.65 16.35 25.39
N TRP A 170 20.76 17.50 24.72
CA TRP A 170 21.49 18.65 25.22
C TRP A 170 20.73 19.44 26.29
N LEU A 171 19.38 19.50 26.20
CA LEU A 171 18.54 20.28 27.11
C LEU A 171 18.04 19.49 28.33
N ASP A 172 17.40 18.35 28.10
CA ASP A 172 16.82 17.51 29.15
C ASP A 172 16.74 16.03 28.73
N LEU A 173 17.66 15.24 29.29
CA LEU A 173 17.76 13.82 29.03
C LEU A 173 16.54 13.03 29.51
N ARG A 174 15.83 13.50 30.56
CA ARG A 174 14.63 12.83 31.08
C ARG A 174 13.48 12.97 30.09
N PHE A 175 13.31 14.15 29.51
CA PHE A 175 12.32 14.38 28.48
C PHE A 175 12.65 13.59 27.20
N LEU A 176 13.93 13.44 26.85
CA LEU A 176 14.34 12.59 25.73
C LEU A 176 13.88 11.14 25.92
N PHE A 177 14.00 10.55 27.11
CA PHE A 177 13.50 9.19 27.37
C PHE A 177 11.99 9.08 27.21
N TRP A 178 11.24 10.13 27.54
CA TRP A 178 9.80 10.19 27.29
C TRP A 178 9.50 10.26 25.78
N LEU A 179 10.27 11.06 25.05
CA LEU A 179 10.14 11.24 23.60
C LEU A 179 10.75 10.06 22.80
N ALA A 180 11.52 9.19 23.45
CA ALA A 180 12.32 8.15 22.81
C ALA A 180 11.53 7.28 21.82
N PRO A 181 10.31 6.78 22.14
CA PRO A 181 9.53 5.98 21.19
C PRO A 181 9.25 6.73 19.88
N ILE A 182 9.18 8.06 19.90
CA ILE A 182 8.92 8.87 18.70
C ILE A 182 10.22 9.07 17.93
N VAL A 183 11.26 9.62 18.57
CA VAL A 183 12.51 9.94 17.87
C VAL A 183 13.24 8.69 17.37
N VAL A 184 13.24 7.60 18.14
CA VAL A 184 13.84 6.31 17.71
C VAL A 184 13.12 5.77 16.48
N SER A 185 11.79 5.84 16.47
CA SER A 185 10.98 5.43 15.31
C SER A 185 11.31 6.23 14.05
N LEU A 186 11.46 7.55 14.19
CA LEU A 186 11.84 8.43 13.08
C LEU A 186 13.25 8.13 12.58
N ILE A 187 14.22 7.95 13.49
CA ILE A 187 15.61 7.62 13.13
C ILE A 187 15.71 6.25 12.44
N LEU A 188 14.97 5.25 12.92
CA LEU A 188 14.98 3.90 12.36
C LEU A 188 14.07 3.71 11.14
N SER A 189 13.30 4.73 10.76
CA SER A 189 12.30 4.64 9.68
C SER A 189 12.82 4.07 8.35
N PRO A 190 13.98 4.48 7.79
CA PRO A 190 14.48 3.88 6.54
C PRO A 190 14.82 2.39 6.71
N PHE A 191 15.37 2.00 7.86
CA PHE A 191 15.74 0.60 8.14
C PHE A 191 14.51 -0.28 8.31
N VAL A 192 13.53 0.18 9.10
CA VAL A 192 12.27 -0.55 9.31
C VAL A 192 11.56 -0.76 7.98
N SER A 193 11.46 0.29 7.14
CA SER A 193 10.84 0.23 5.82
C SER A 193 11.54 -0.76 4.86
N ALA A 194 12.87 -0.70 4.77
CA ALA A 194 13.66 -1.58 3.90
C ALA A 194 13.69 -3.05 4.38
N ILE A 195 13.57 -3.29 5.68
CA ILE A 195 13.53 -4.64 6.26
C ILE A 195 12.13 -5.24 6.12
N SER A 196 11.08 -4.48 6.44
CA SER A 196 9.70 -4.97 6.40
C SER A 196 9.18 -5.23 4.99
N SER A 197 9.75 -4.58 3.96
CA SER A 197 9.37 -4.79 2.55
C SER A 197 9.98 -6.03 1.91
N ARG A 198 10.88 -6.75 2.58
CA ARG A 198 11.57 -7.90 1.98
C ARG A 198 10.79 -9.20 2.14
N ALA A 199 10.36 -9.78 1.02
CA ALA A 199 9.73 -11.10 0.98
C ALA A 199 10.57 -12.20 1.63
N THR A 200 11.90 -12.14 1.51
CA THR A 200 12.81 -13.12 2.11
C THR A 200 12.70 -13.17 3.64
N ILE A 201 12.45 -12.03 4.28
CA ILE A 201 12.25 -11.94 5.73
C ILE A 201 10.87 -12.45 6.10
N GLY A 202 9.83 -12.08 5.35
CA GLY A 202 8.47 -12.62 5.53
C GLY A 202 8.41 -14.16 5.40
N LEU A 203 9.11 -14.73 4.41
CA LEU A 203 9.20 -16.18 4.24
C LEU A 203 10.00 -16.85 5.37
N ARG A 204 10.98 -16.17 5.98
CA ARG A 204 11.70 -16.67 7.16
C ARG A 204 10.80 -16.67 8.40
N THR A 205 10.07 -15.59 8.66
CA THR A 205 9.15 -15.52 9.80
C THR A 205 8.03 -16.56 9.68
N LYS A 206 7.49 -16.76 8.47
CA LYS A 206 6.54 -17.85 8.19
C LYS A 206 7.12 -19.23 8.48
N ARG A 207 8.36 -19.52 8.04
CA ARG A 207 9.05 -20.78 8.37
C ARG A 207 9.24 -20.98 9.87
N TRP A 208 9.49 -19.89 10.60
CA TRP A 208 9.52 -19.90 12.07
C TRP A 208 8.13 -19.91 12.71
N LYS A 209 7.04 -19.98 11.93
CA LYS A 209 5.64 -19.90 12.36
C LYS A 209 5.36 -18.66 13.23
N LEU A 210 6.04 -17.56 12.93
CA LEU A 210 5.74 -16.23 13.46
C LEU A 210 4.82 -15.51 12.48
N PHE A 211 3.87 -14.75 13.01
CA PHE A 211 2.80 -14.08 12.23
C PHE A 211 1.97 -15.03 11.36
N LEU A 212 1.88 -16.30 11.75
CA LEU A 212 1.17 -17.32 10.99
C LEU A 212 -0.35 -17.11 11.15
N ILE A 213 -1.06 -17.07 10.02
CA ILE A 213 -2.53 -17.04 9.98
C ILE A 213 -3.10 -18.44 9.69
N PRO A 214 -4.36 -18.72 10.07
CA PRO A 214 -4.99 -20.02 9.82
C PRO A 214 -4.98 -20.43 8.35
N GLU A 215 -5.16 -19.48 7.42
CA GLU A 215 -5.14 -19.70 5.98
C GLU A 215 -3.76 -20.10 5.44
N GLU A 216 -2.68 -19.78 6.17
CA GLU A 216 -1.34 -20.24 5.84
C GLU A 216 -1.01 -21.60 6.46
N TYR A 217 -1.63 -21.92 7.60
CA TYR A 217 -1.49 -23.22 8.25
C TYR A 217 -2.28 -24.31 7.51
N SER A 218 -3.55 -24.02 7.19
CA SER A 218 -4.45 -24.90 6.45
C SER A 218 -5.16 -24.10 5.35
N PRO A 219 -4.53 -23.99 4.16
CA PRO A 219 -5.11 -23.21 3.07
C PRO A 219 -6.50 -23.71 2.68
N PRO A 220 -7.53 -22.83 2.66
CA PRO A 220 -8.86 -23.19 2.19
C PRO A 220 -8.83 -23.63 0.73
N GLN A 221 -9.78 -24.49 0.35
CA GLN A 221 -9.81 -25.10 -0.99
C GLN A 221 -9.81 -24.04 -2.11
N VAL A 222 -10.52 -22.92 -1.93
CA VAL A 222 -10.56 -21.82 -2.89
C VAL A 222 -9.17 -21.25 -3.21
N LEU A 223 -8.28 -21.13 -2.21
CA LEU A 223 -6.91 -20.66 -2.45
C LEU A 223 -6.07 -21.71 -3.18
N LYS A 224 -6.23 -22.99 -2.84
CA LYS A 224 -5.56 -24.10 -3.54
C LYS A 224 -5.99 -24.19 -5.00
N ASP A 225 -7.29 -24.06 -5.26
CA ASP A 225 -7.85 -24.06 -6.61
C ASP A 225 -7.34 -22.85 -7.38
N THR A 226 -7.33 -21.66 -6.77
CA THR A 226 -6.80 -20.44 -7.40
C THR A 226 -5.33 -20.59 -7.79
N ASP A 227 -4.50 -21.15 -6.91
CA ASP A 227 -3.08 -21.41 -7.20
C ASP A 227 -2.90 -22.44 -8.32
N ALA A 228 -3.71 -23.51 -8.32
CA ALA A 228 -3.74 -24.50 -9.40
C ALA A 228 -4.16 -23.88 -10.74
N TYR A 229 -5.21 -23.04 -10.75
CA TYR A 229 -5.67 -22.29 -11.93
C TYR A 229 -4.59 -21.31 -12.41
N LEU A 230 -3.92 -20.59 -11.51
CA LEU A 230 -2.84 -19.67 -11.86
C LEU A 230 -1.66 -20.41 -12.48
N THR A 231 -1.25 -21.53 -11.90
CA THR A 231 -0.18 -22.38 -12.41
C THR A 231 -0.52 -22.91 -13.80
N LEU A 232 -1.76 -23.39 -13.98
CA LEU A 232 -2.26 -23.85 -15.27
C LEU A 232 -2.30 -22.72 -16.31
N ASN A 233 -2.76 -21.53 -15.95
CA ASN A 233 -2.79 -20.37 -16.85
C ASN A 233 -1.38 -19.92 -17.25
N ARG A 234 -0.41 -19.93 -16.32
CA ARG A 234 0.99 -19.62 -16.63
C ARG A 234 1.60 -20.64 -17.59
N GLN A 235 1.34 -21.93 -17.37
CA GLN A 235 1.79 -23.00 -18.27
C GLN A 235 1.14 -22.93 -19.66
N ARG A 236 -0.07 -22.36 -19.76
CA ARG A 236 -0.82 -22.15 -21.00
C ARG A 236 -0.65 -20.76 -21.59
N SER A 237 0.27 -19.95 -21.05
CA SER A 237 0.53 -18.61 -21.56
C SER A 237 0.93 -18.66 -23.02
N LEU A 238 0.49 -17.64 -23.77
CA LEU A 238 0.77 -17.48 -25.19
C LEU A 238 1.78 -16.36 -25.35
N ASP A 239 2.91 -16.68 -25.98
CA ASP A 239 3.83 -15.67 -26.49
C ASP A 239 3.14 -14.90 -27.63
N ASP A 240 3.17 -13.58 -27.58
CA ASP A 240 2.38 -12.68 -28.44
C ASP A 240 0.90 -13.11 -28.61
N GLY A 241 0.19 -13.21 -27.49
CA GLY A 241 -1.25 -13.55 -27.47
C GLY A 241 -2.14 -12.65 -28.34
N PHE A 242 -1.70 -11.42 -28.68
CA PHE A 242 -2.39 -10.56 -29.64
C PHE A 242 -2.39 -11.19 -31.03
N MET A 243 -1.21 -11.59 -31.53
CA MET A 243 -1.09 -12.21 -32.85
C MET A 243 -1.87 -13.52 -32.92
N HIS A 244 -1.86 -14.33 -31.85
CA HIS A 244 -2.71 -15.52 -31.76
C HIS A 244 -4.21 -15.18 -31.82
N ALA A 245 -4.67 -14.13 -31.13
CA ALA A 245 -6.06 -13.69 -31.21
C ALA A 245 -6.45 -13.14 -32.59
N VAL A 246 -5.49 -12.62 -33.38
CA VAL A 246 -5.72 -12.16 -34.75
C VAL A 246 -5.79 -13.30 -35.74
N PHE A 247 -4.94 -14.33 -35.63
CA PHE A 247 -4.81 -15.36 -36.66
C PHE A 247 -5.50 -16.68 -36.33
N ASN A 248 -5.47 -17.14 -35.08
CA ASN A 248 -6.05 -18.42 -34.69
C ASN A 248 -7.57 -18.30 -34.52
N PRO A 249 -8.39 -19.07 -35.25
CA PRO A 249 -9.85 -18.96 -35.16
C PRO A 249 -10.42 -19.18 -33.75
N SER A 250 -9.88 -20.14 -33.00
CA SER A 250 -10.35 -20.45 -31.65
C SER A 250 -10.01 -19.34 -30.65
N PHE A 251 -8.79 -18.79 -30.73
CA PHE A 251 -8.42 -17.65 -29.87
C PHE A 251 -9.12 -16.36 -30.29
N ASN A 252 -9.38 -16.16 -31.58
CA ASN A 252 -10.19 -15.02 -32.04
C ASN A 252 -11.62 -15.11 -31.49
N ALA A 253 -12.25 -16.27 -31.59
CA ALA A 253 -13.59 -16.51 -31.04
C ALA A 253 -13.61 -16.29 -29.52
N LEU A 254 -12.60 -16.77 -28.79
CA LEU A 254 -12.49 -16.55 -27.34
C LEU A 254 -12.28 -15.06 -27.00
N ALA A 255 -11.35 -14.39 -27.69
CA ALA A 255 -11.05 -12.97 -27.45
C ALA A 255 -12.27 -12.09 -27.74
N THR A 256 -13.00 -12.36 -28.82
CA THR A 256 -14.22 -11.63 -29.18
C THR A 256 -15.38 -11.93 -28.22
N ALA A 257 -15.51 -13.17 -27.72
CA ALA A 257 -16.52 -13.51 -26.72
C ALA A 257 -16.26 -12.90 -25.34
N MET A 258 -14.98 -12.77 -24.94
CA MET A 258 -14.58 -12.26 -23.63
C MET A 258 -14.44 -10.72 -23.61
N ALA A 259 -14.34 -10.07 -24.77
CA ALA A 259 -14.24 -8.62 -24.86
C ALA A 259 -15.53 -7.95 -24.39
N THR A 260 -15.40 -7.00 -23.47
CA THR A 260 -16.53 -6.21 -22.94
C THR A 260 -16.84 -5.06 -23.89
N ALA A 261 -17.54 -5.34 -24.99
CA ALA A 261 -18.04 -4.27 -25.85
C ALA A 261 -19.06 -3.42 -25.08
N ARG A 262 -18.86 -2.09 -25.06
CA ARG A 262 -19.99 -1.17 -24.90
C ARG A 262 -20.81 -1.28 -26.19
N HIS A 263 -21.81 -2.17 -26.20
CA HIS A 263 -22.65 -2.53 -27.36
C HIS A 263 -23.57 -1.40 -27.88
N ARG A 264 -23.17 -0.13 -27.75
CA ARG A 264 -23.90 0.97 -28.37
C ARG A 264 -23.64 0.94 -29.87
N HIS A 265 -24.69 0.65 -30.63
CA HIS A 265 -24.68 0.76 -32.08
C HIS A 265 -24.76 2.24 -32.43
N GLY A 266 -23.76 2.75 -33.15
CA GLY A 266 -23.69 4.15 -33.53
C GLY A 266 -22.74 4.33 -34.69
N HIS A 267 -23.19 5.03 -35.72
CA HIS A 267 -22.44 5.24 -36.96
C HIS A 267 -21.03 5.81 -36.72
N ILE A 268 -20.88 6.74 -35.77
CA ILE A 268 -19.58 7.32 -35.39
C ILE A 268 -18.63 6.27 -34.81
N LEU A 269 -19.14 5.35 -34.01
CA LEU A 269 -18.33 4.27 -33.41
C LEU A 269 -17.86 3.29 -34.49
N ASP A 270 -18.72 2.96 -35.45
CA ASP A 270 -18.35 2.06 -36.54
C ASP A 270 -17.30 2.66 -37.48
N ILE A 271 -17.36 3.97 -37.74
CA ILE A 271 -16.28 4.71 -38.45
C ILE A 271 -14.98 4.66 -37.65
N ALA A 272 -15.03 4.88 -36.34
CA ALA A 272 -13.84 4.86 -35.49
C ALA A 272 -13.19 3.46 -35.47
N ARG A 273 -13.99 2.39 -35.34
CA ARG A 273 -13.55 0.99 -35.43
C ARG A 273 -12.87 0.71 -36.76
N GLU A 274 -13.50 1.14 -37.85
CA GLU A 274 -12.97 0.95 -39.19
C GLU A 274 -11.60 1.62 -39.36
N ARG A 275 -11.49 2.88 -38.91
CA ARG A 275 -10.24 3.62 -38.91
C ARG A 275 -9.16 2.93 -38.08
N HIS A 276 -9.49 2.41 -36.90
CA HIS A 276 -8.52 1.69 -36.07
C HIS A 276 -7.99 0.42 -36.73
N VAL A 277 -8.87 -0.36 -37.38
CA VAL A 277 -8.48 -1.58 -38.11
C VAL A 277 -7.61 -1.23 -39.33
N GLU A 278 -7.97 -0.20 -40.10
CA GLU A 278 -7.17 0.25 -41.24
C GLU A 278 -5.78 0.77 -40.82
N GLN A 279 -5.73 1.62 -39.79
CA GLN A 279 -4.47 2.14 -39.28
C GLN A 279 -3.56 1.01 -38.78
N ALA A 280 -4.13 0.02 -38.10
CA ALA A 280 -3.37 -1.15 -37.67
C ALA A 280 -2.80 -1.91 -38.87
N LEU A 281 -3.64 -2.29 -39.84
CA LEU A 281 -3.22 -3.11 -40.98
C LEU A 281 -2.29 -2.40 -41.97
N ASN A 282 -2.26 -1.07 -41.98
CA ASN A 282 -1.32 -0.28 -42.79
C ASN A 282 0.11 -0.26 -42.21
N GLU A 283 0.28 -0.64 -40.95
CA GLU A 283 1.58 -0.77 -40.29
C GLU A 283 2.01 -2.23 -40.21
N THR A 284 3.31 -2.48 -39.96
CA THR A 284 3.78 -3.82 -39.62
C THR A 284 3.39 -4.17 -38.18
N PRO A 285 3.14 -5.45 -37.85
CA PRO A 285 2.70 -5.85 -36.50
C PRO A 285 3.66 -5.39 -35.39
N ASP A 286 4.97 -5.29 -35.67
CA ASP A 286 5.99 -4.82 -34.72
C ASP A 286 5.90 -3.33 -34.39
N LYS A 287 5.31 -2.52 -35.29
CA LYS A 287 5.12 -1.08 -35.08
C LYS A 287 3.89 -0.75 -34.23
N LEU A 288 2.98 -1.72 -34.04
CA LEU A 288 1.85 -1.55 -33.12
C LEU A 288 2.31 -1.61 -31.66
N ASN A 289 2.38 -0.43 -31.04
CA ASN A 289 2.62 -0.30 -29.61
C ASN A 289 1.50 -0.96 -28.78
N ARG A 290 1.82 -1.30 -27.52
CA ARG A 290 0.96 -1.97 -26.54
C ARG A 290 -0.43 -1.35 -26.44
N ASP A 291 -0.52 -0.02 -26.36
CA ASP A 291 -1.81 0.67 -26.19
C ASP A 291 -2.73 0.46 -27.40
N ARG A 292 -2.19 0.49 -28.62
CA ARG A 292 -2.95 0.22 -29.85
C ARG A 292 -3.43 -1.23 -29.89
N ARG A 293 -2.57 -2.19 -29.53
CA ARG A 293 -2.95 -3.62 -29.44
C ARG A 293 -4.08 -3.83 -28.41
N LEU A 294 -4.00 -3.16 -27.25
CA LEU A 294 -5.03 -3.22 -26.21
C LEU A 294 -6.36 -2.61 -26.67
N VAL A 295 -6.34 -1.49 -27.39
CA VAL A 295 -7.55 -0.89 -27.97
C VAL A 295 -8.24 -1.88 -28.92
N LEU A 296 -7.48 -2.52 -29.81
CA LEU A 296 -8.02 -3.51 -30.73
C LEU A 296 -8.60 -4.73 -29.99
N LEU A 297 -7.90 -5.27 -28.99
CA LEU A 297 -8.36 -6.40 -28.16
C LEU A 297 -9.60 -6.08 -27.32
N SER A 298 -9.77 -4.83 -26.93
CA SER A 298 -10.88 -4.40 -26.07
C SER A 298 -12.24 -4.39 -26.79
N ASP A 299 -12.25 -4.34 -28.12
CA ASP A 299 -13.47 -4.29 -28.91
C ASP A 299 -13.62 -5.56 -29.80
N PRO A 300 -14.66 -6.37 -29.59
CA PRO A 300 -14.89 -7.59 -30.35
C PRO A 300 -15.11 -7.33 -31.85
N VAL A 301 -15.65 -6.17 -32.23
CA VAL A 301 -15.89 -5.82 -33.63
C VAL A 301 -14.56 -5.53 -34.33
N THR A 302 -13.63 -4.84 -33.67
CA THR A 302 -12.31 -4.60 -34.27
C THR A 302 -11.52 -5.89 -34.38
N MET A 303 -11.53 -6.76 -33.35
CA MET A 303 -10.83 -8.05 -33.40
C MET A 303 -11.35 -8.98 -34.49
N SER A 304 -12.67 -9.09 -34.63
CA SER A 304 -13.28 -9.92 -35.68
C SER A 304 -12.99 -9.38 -37.09
N ARG A 305 -13.08 -8.06 -37.30
CA ARG A 305 -12.73 -7.43 -38.59
C ARG A 305 -11.26 -7.61 -38.94
N LEU A 306 -10.37 -7.47 -37.94
CA LEU A 306 -8.94 -7.64 -38.12
C LEU A 306 -8.64 -9.08 -38.57
N HIS A 307 -9.19 -10.08 -37.87
CA HIS A 307 -9.10 -11.49 -38.23
C HIS A 307 -9.62 -11.76 -39.65
N TYR A 308 -10.82 -11.27 -39.96
CA TYR A 308 -11.40 -11.44 -41.29
C TYR A 308 -10.51 -10.88 -42.41
N ARG A 309 -9.94 -9.68 -42.22
CA ARG A 309 -9.11 -9.03 -43.26
C ARG A 309 -7.80 -9.73 -43.53
N VAL A 310 -7.09 -10.19 -42.49
CA VAL A 310 -5.83 -10.91 -42.68
C VAL A 310 -6.05 -12.27 -43.36
N TRP A 311 -7.20 -12.90 -43.12
CA TRP A 311 -7.59 -14.16 -43.78
C TRP A 311 -8.16 -13.97 -45.19
N ALA A 312 -8.90 -12.88 -45.45
CA ALA A 312 -9.50 -12.60 -46.76
C ALA A 312 -8.48 -12.14 -47.81
N ALA A 313 -7.40 -11.49 -47.38
CA ALA A 313 -6.36 -10.96 -48.28
C ALA A 313 -4.93 -11.21 -47.74
N PRO A 314 -4.49 -12.48 -47.63
CA PRO A 314 -3.20 -12.82 -47.03
C PRO A 314 -2.01 -12.24 -47.80
N GLU A 315 -2.10 -12.12 -49.13
CA GLU A 315 -1.05 -11.53 -49.97
C GLU A 315 -0.84 -10.04 -49.68
N LYS A 316 -1.95 -9.30 -49.46
CA LYS A 316 -1.92 -7.87 -49.13
C LYS A 316 -1.28 -7.63 -47.76
N TYR A 317 -1.51 -8.53 -46.81
CA TYR A 317 -0.99 -8.44 -45.43
C TYR A 317 0.12 -9.47 -45.17
N SER A 318 0.98 -9.70 -46.16
CA SER A 318 2.04 -10.70 -46.11
C SER A 318 3.01 -10.50 -44.94
N SER A 319 3.27 -9.25 -44.52
CA SER A 319 4.07 -8.95 -43.32
C SER A 319 3.45 -9.49 -42.04
N TRP A 320 2.11 -9.45 -41.93
CA TRP A 320 1.38 -9.97 -40.77
C TRP A 320 1.37 -11.50 -40.77
N VAL A 321 1.14 -12.10 -41.93
CA VAL A 321 1.17 -13.56 -42.11
C VAL A 321 2.57 -14.11 -41.81
N GLY A 322 3.61 -13.49 -42.35
CA GLY A 322 5.00 -13.88 -42.13
C GLY A 322 5.41 -13.78 -40.67
N ALA A 323 5.02 -12.71 -39.97
CA ALA A 323 5.24 -12.58 -38.53
C ALA A 323 4.53 -13.68 -37.74
N TYR A 324 3.28 -14.02 -38.08
CA TYR A 324 2.55 -15.08 -37.39
C TYR A 324 3.16 -16.48 -37.63
N GLN A 325 3.66 -16.75 -38.83
CA GLN A 325 4.31 -18.04 -39.15
C GLN A 325 5.59 -18.30 -38.34
N GLN A 326 6.24 -17.24 -37.85
CA GLN A 326 7.42 -17.35 -36.98
C GLN A 326 7.05 -17.64 -35.52
N LEU A 327 5.79 -17.43 -35.12
CA LEU A 327 5.34 -17.65 -33.75
C LEU A 327 5.06 -19.13 -33.49
N THR A 328 5.59 -19.63 -32.38
CA THR A 328 5.32 -20.99 -31.91
C THR A 328 4.12 -21.00 -30.98
N LEU A 329 3.08 -21.72 -31.37
CA LEU A 329 1.93 -21.93 -30.49
C LEU A 329 2.30 -22.84 -29.32
N ASN A 330 2.02 -22.39 -28.09
CA ASN A 330 2.13 -23.24 -26.91
C ASN A 330 1.14 -24.43 -27.02
N PRO A 331 1.62 -25.69 -27.09
CA PRO A 331 0.75 -26.86 -27.29
C PRO A 331 -0.18 -27.12 -26.11
N LEU A 332 0.11 -26.58 -24.93
CA LEU A 332 -0.73 -26.71 -23.75
C LEU A 332 -1.92 -25.74 -23.77
N ALA A 333 -1.86 -24.66 -24.55
CA ALA A 333 -2.88 -23.61 -24.56
C ALA A 333 -4.26 -24.11 -25.03
N LEU A 334 -4.29 -25.07 -25.97
CA LEU A 334 -5.52 -25.64 -26.52
C LEU A 334 -5.89 -27.01 -25.95
N LYS A 335 -5.10 -27.56 -25.02
CA LYS A 335 -5.45 -28.83 -24.36
C LYS A 335 -6.65 -28.62 -23.43
N THR A 336 -7.83 -28.99 -23.89
CA THR A 336 -8.96 -29.32 -23.01
C THR A 336 -8.59 -30.55 -22.21
N LYS A 337 -8.67 -30.44 -20.88
CA LYS A 337 -8.55 -31.60 -19.98
C LYS A 337 -9.79 -32.47 -20.09
#